data_AF-A0A8H7CAQ6-F1
#
_entry.id   AF-A0A8H7CAQ6-F1
#
_cell.length_a   1.000
_cell.length_b   1.000
_cell.length_c   1.000
_cell.angle_alpha   90.00
_cell.angle_beta   90.00
_cell.angle_gamma   90.00
#
_symmetry.space_group_name_H-M   'P 1'
#
loop_
_entity.id
_entity.type
_entity.pdbx_description
1 polymer ?
#
loop_
_entity_poly.entity_id
_entity_poly.type
_entity_poly.pdbx_seq_one_letter_code
_entity_poly.pdbx_strand_id
1 'polypeptide(L)'
;MVTFFNPTEAAELLVEVALLGTDAEAKNTKHIGRIGGLLGLGEGTCDGMGCGSRLWGLRFAEEGYGSANDRVEVLPQQAKAEEQCSRRRPPMGIDITHHHVKKGARTAPKSEDPYLLLLVKLYRFLARRTDASFNKVILHRLFLSKMNRAPLSLSRIVKETSNTVDLPNKIIVSVGTVTDDIRLPEVPKLTIAALRFTRGAKERILNAGGEALTLDQLALRAPTGANTVLLRGKKTAREANKHFGMGPHKHKKPYTISKGRKFEQGRGRRKSKGFKV
;
A
#
# COMPACT_ATOMS: atom_id res chain seq x y z
N MET A 1 51.04 -2.88 30.73
CA MET A 1 51.98 -2.04 29.95
C MET A 1 51.21 -1.55 28.73
N VAL A 2 50.81 -0.29 28.78
CA VAL A 2 49.98 0.39 27.77
C VAL A 2 50.93 0.97 26.72
N THR A 3 50.78 0.59 25.46
CA THR A 3 51.36 1.29 24.31
C THR A 3 50.37 1.16 23.16
N PHE A 4 49.60 2.19 22.81
CA PHE A 4 49.90 3.46 22.14
C PHE A 4 49.25 3.42 20.75
N PHE A 5 48.22 4.24 20.63
CA PHE A 5 47.37 4.46 19.47
C PHE A 5 48.15 5.33 18.46
N ASN A 6 48.26 4.89 17.20
CA ASN A 6 48.86 5.72 16.15
C ASN A 6 47.81 6.70 15.58
N PRO A 7 48.11 8.02 15.53
CA PRO A 7 47.14 9.07 15.17
C PRO A 7 47.16 9.46 13.67
N THR A 8 47.45 8.53 12.76
CA THR A 8 47.65 8.85 11.33
C THR A 8 46.52 8.46 10.37
N GLU A 9 45.43 7.84 10.84
CA GLU A 9 44.27 7.48 9.99
C GLU A 9 43.09 8.46 10.06
N ALA A 10 43.17 9.50 10.90
CA ALA A 10 42.06 10.44 11.11
C ALA A 10 42.01 11.63 10.13
N ALA A 11 43.02 11.79 9.26
CA ALA A 11 43.15 12.96 8.38
C ALA A 11 42.69 12.75 6.93
N GLU A 12 42.46 11.51 6.48
CA GLU A 12 42.02 11.24 5.09
C GLU A 12 40.50 11.06 4.93
N LEU A 13 39.74 10.97 6.02
CA LEU A 13 38.27 10.81 5.97
C LEU A 13 37.48 12.13 6.02
N LEU A 14 38.14 13.29 6.14
CA LEU A 14 37.48 14.60 6.27
C LEU A 14 37.53 15.49 5.02
N VAL A 15 38.15 15.04 3.91
CA VAL A 15 38.23 15.83 2.67
C VAL A 15 37.19 15.38 1.62
N GLU A 16 36.63 14.17 1.71
CA GLU A 16 35.64 13.68 0.72
C GLU A 16 34.16 13.97 1.09
N VAL A 17 33.89 14.43 2.32
CA VAL A 17 32.52 14.73 2.80
C VAL A 17 32.07 16.17 2.44
N ALA A 18 32.94 17.01 1.88
CA ALA A 18 32.67 18.44 1.70
C ALA A 18 32.36 18.91 0.26
N LEU A 19 32.36 18.04 -0.76
CA LEU A 19 32.10 18.46 -2.15
C LEU A 19 31.28 17.43 -2.94
N LEU A 20 29.94 17.53 -2.83
CA LEU A 20 28.94 17.37 -3.92
C LEU A 20 27.52 17.12 -3.35
N GLY A 21 27.13 17.93 -2.37
CA GLY A 21 25.75 18.12 -1.99
C GLY A 21 25.19 19.38 -2.63
N THR A 22 24.71 19.29 -3.88
CA THR A 22 23.68 20.17 -4.48
C THR A 22 23.24 19.49 -5.78
N ASP A 23 21.98 19.05 -5.86
CA ASP A 23 21.14 18.93 -7.08
C ASP A 23 20.02 17.90 -6.89
N ALA A 24 19.06 18.23 -6.03
CA ALA A 24 17.85 17.43 -5.88
C ALA A 24 16.63 18.26 -5.47
N GLU A 25 16.18 19.23 -6.27
CA GLU A 25 14.78 19.73 -6.20
C GLU A 25 14.40 20.67 -7.36
N ALA A 26 14.18 20.15 -8.58
CA ALA A 26 13.48 20.93 -9.64
C ALA A 26 13.05 20.11 -10.88
N LYS A 27 12.12 19.15 -10.77
CA LYS A 27 11.30 18.67 -11.91
C LYS A 27 9.90 18.24 -11.42
N ASN A 28 9.09 19.19 -10.93
CA ASN A 28 8.01 19.84 -11.68
C ASN A 28 7.16 18.92 -12.57
N THR A 29 6.15 18.31 -11.94
CA THR A 29 4.72 18.45 -12.28
C THR A 29 4.39 19.06 -13.65
N LYS A 30 4.28 18.21 -14.66
CA LYS A 30 3.45 18.49 -15.85
C LYS A 30 2.50 17.33 -16.05
N HIS A 31 1.29 17.45 -15.52
CA HIS A 31 0.03 16.84 -16.01
C HIS A 31 -1.12 17.06 -15.01
N ILE A 32 -1.46 18.31 -14.71
CA ILE A 32 -2.81 18.66 -14.25
C ILE A 32 -3.19 19.95 -14.97
N GLY A 33 -3.75 19.79 -16.16
CA GLY A 33 -4.33 20.86 -16.95
C GLY A 33 -5.66 20.36 -17.51
N ARG A 34 -6.69 21.21 -17.38
CA ARG A 34 -8.10 21.03 -17.75
C ARG A 34 -8.96 20.35 -16.69
N ILE A 35 -9.69 21.16 -15.92
CA ILE A 35 -11.09 21.54 -16.15
C ILE A 35 -11.39 22.68 -15.17
N GLY A 36 -11.69 23.87 -15.68
CA GLY A 36 -11.94 25.06 -14.87
C GLY A 36 -12.20 26.24 -15.78
N GLY A 37 -13.37 26.23 -16.41
CA GLY A 37 -13.83 27.31 -17.29
C GLY A 37 -15.34 27.37 -17.23
N LEU A 38 -15.86 28.21 -16.34
CA LEU A 38 -17.10 28.94 -16.53
C LEU A 38 -17.11 30.10 -15.52
N LEU A 39 -16.40 31.18 -15.86
CA LEU A 39 -16.63 32.50 -15.28
C LEU A 39 -17.76 33.14 -16.07
N GLY A 40 -18.93 33.21 -15.44
CA GLY A 40 -19.97 34.17 -15.80
C GLY A 40 -19.78 35.39 -14.91
N LEU A 41 -19.47 36.52 -15.53
CA LEU A 41 -19.49 37.84 -14.92
C LEU A 41 -20.94 38.22 -14.56
N GLY A 42 -21.11 38.82 -13.39
CA GLY A 42 -22.36 39.42 -12.95
C GLY A 42 -22.08 40.35 -11.76
N GLU A 43 -21.97 41.63 -12.07
CA GLU A 43 -21.84 42.75 -11.13
C GLU A 43 -23.07 42.84 -10.21
N GLY A 44 -22.89 43.34 -8.99
CA GLY A 44 -24.00 43.52 -8.05
C GLY A 44 -23.55 43.97 -6.66
N THR A 45 -23.45 45.28 -6.54
CA THR A 45 -23.18 46.17 -5.40
C THR A 45 -23.94 45.93 -4.08
N CYS A 46 -23.21 46.21 -2.98
CA CYS A 46 -23.53 47.03 -1.81
C CYS A 46 -24.55 46.61 -0.74
N ASP A 47 -24.18 47.08 0.47
CA ASP A 47 -24.94 47.25 1.71
C ASP A 47 -25.16 45.99 2.56
N GLY A 48 -24.75 45.93 3.82
CA GLY A 48 -24.22 46.92 4.74
C GLY A 48 -24.31 46.33 6.15
N MET A 49 -23.49 46.86 7.07
CA MET A 49 -23.58 46.68 8.54
C MET A 49 -23.29 45.25 9.04
N GLY A 50 -22.30 44.97 9.89
CA GLY A 50 -21.89 45.72 11.06
C GLY A 50 -22.04 44.82 12.29
N CYS A 51 -21.12 44.94 13.25
CA CYS A 51 -21.01 44.24 14.54
C CYS A 51 -20.54 42.77 14.48
N GLY A 52 -19.47 42.36 15.16
CA GLY A 52 -18.71 43.01 16.22
C GLY A 52 -18.27 41.97 17.25
N SER A 53 -16.94 41.82 17.38
CA SER A 53 -16.17 41.48 18.58
C SER A 53 -16.49 40.20 19.38
N ARG A 54 -15.42 39.43 19.67
CA ARG A 54 -14.95 39.25 21.06
C ARG A 54 -13.53 38.66 21.13
N LEU A 55 -12.57 39.56 21.31
CA LEU A 55 -11.31 39.32 22.03
C LEU A 55 -11.64 39.37 23.53
N TRP A 56 -11.07 38.45 24.33
CA TRP A 56 -10.94 38.64 25.77
C TRP A 56 -9.45 38.51 26.14
N GLY A 57 -8.84 39.68 26.37
CA GLY A 57 -7.58 39.84 27.09
C GLY A 57 -7.89 40.25 28.53
N LEU A 58 -7.13 39.67 29.45
CA LEU A 58 -7.17 39.90 30.89
C LEU A 58 -6.75 41.33 31.26
N ARG A 59 -7.47 41.97 32.17
CA ARG A 59 -6.92 43.02 33.04
C ARG A 59 -7.65 43.10 34.39
N PHE A 60 -6.82 43.34 35.40
CA PHE A 60 -7.06 43.41 36.85
C PHE A 60 -7.58 44.78 37.31
N ALA A 61 -8.02 44.80 38.59
CA ALA A 61 -8.18 45.93 39.53
C ALA A 61 -9.44 46.81 39.34
N GLU A 62 -10.10 47.38 40.35
CA GLU A 62 -10.08 47.37 41.82
C GLU A 62 -11.35 48.17 42.27
N GLU A 63 -11.83 47.91 43.49
CA GLU A 63 -12.55 48.79 44.44
C GLU A 63 -13.84 49.57 44.05
N GLY A 64 -14.83 49.56 44.98
CA GLY A 64 -15.86 50.60 45.08
C GLY A 64 -17.16 50.18 45.77
N TYR A 65 -17.32 50.52 47.05
CA TYR A 65 -18.54 50.41 47.87
C TYR A 65 -19.65 51.38 47.42
N GLY A 66 -20.94 51.02 47.58
CA GLY A 66 -22.05 51.95 47.36
C GLY A 66 -23.44 51.38 47.68
N SER A 67 -24.03 51.87 48.78
CA SER A 67 -25.26 51.45 49.46
C SER A 67 -26.60 51.76 48.76
N ALA A 68 -27.65 51.08 49.25
CA ALA A 68 -29.02 51.56 49.49
C ALA A 68 -30.14 51.22 48.47
N ASN A 69 -30.95 50.25 48.92
CA ASN A 69 -32.42 50.23 48.96
C ASN A 69 -33.21 50.82 47.77
N ASP A 70 -33.93 49.95 47.08
CA ASP A 70 -35.37 50.12 46.92
C ASP A 70 -36.08 48.77 46.94
N ARG A 71 -37.07 48.67 47.83
CA ARG A 71 -37.98 47.53 48.00
C ARG A 71 -39.16 47.69 47.06
N VAL A 72 -39.46 46.67 46.26
CA VAL A 72 -40.86 46.31 45.97
C VAL A 72 -40.98 44.79 46.08
N GLU A 73 -41.86 44.37 46.98
CA GLU A 73 -42.22 43.00 47.26
C GLU A 73 -43.20 42.44 46.20
N VAL A 74 -43.33 41.10 46.24
CA VAL A 74 -44.53 40.28 45.98
C VAL A 74 -44.60 39.45 44.68
N LEU A 75 -44.01 38.24 44.79
CA LEU A 75 -44.54 36.89 44.46
C LEU A 75 -44.82 36.52 42.96
N PRO A 76 -45.15 35.25 42.64
CA PRO A 76 -44.18 34.26 42.16
C PRO A 76 -44.61 33.65 40.83
N GLN A 77 -43.77 33.70 39.80
CA GLN A 77 -44.00 32.89 38.59
C GLN A 77 -42.88 31.86 38.44
N GLN A 78 -42.81 30.95 39.43
CA GLN A 78 -42.45 29.58 39.12
C GLN A 78 -43.63 28.96 38.36
N ALA A 79 -43.56 28.96 37.04
CA ALA A 79 -44.15 27.97 36.14
C ALA A 79 -44.03 28.47 34.71
N LYS A 80 -43.62 27.58 33.79
CA LYS A 80 -43.56 27.73 32.31
C LYS A 80 -42.21 27.99 31.65
N ALA A 81 -41.09 27.71 32.34
CA ALA A 81 -39.83 27.39 31.64
C ALA A 81 -39.65 25.87 31.41
N GLU A 82 -40.65 25.05 31.72
CA GLU A 82 -40.58 23.59 31.58
C GLU A 82 -41.32 23.02 30.35
N GLU A 83 -41.92 23.84 29.49
CA GLU A 83 -42.75 23.31 28.41
C GLU A 83 -42.39 23.82 27.01
N GLN A 84 -41.10 23.95 26.72
CA GLN A 84 -40.59 23.87 25.34
C GLN A 84 -39.32 23.00 25.24
N CYS A 85 -39.17 22.01 26.11
CA CYS A 85 -38.40 20.80 25.75
C CYS A 85 -39.31 19.88 24.92
N SER A 86 -39.90 20.41 23.84
CA SER A 86 -40.65 19.61 22.89
C SER A 86 -39.65 18.76 22.11
N ARG A 87 -39.36 17.57 22.65
CA ARG A 87 -39.15 16.32 21.90
C ARG A 87 -38.42 16.53 20.57
N ARG A 88 -37.16 16.98 20.58
CA ARG A 88 -36.29 16.74 19.42
C ARG A 88 -36.06 15.24 19.37
N ARG A 89 -36.96 14.51 18.70
CA ARG A 89 -36.77 13.09 18.40
C ARG A 89 -35.38 12.99 17.77
N PRO A 90 -34.49 12.10 18.27
CA PRO A 90 -33.22 11.89 17.58
C PRO A 90 -33.53 11.60 16.11
N PRO A 91 -32.79 12.18 15.16
CA PRO A 91 -33.07 11.98 13.74
C PRO A 91 -33.16 10.48 13.48
N MET A 92 -34.33 10.02 13.04
CA MET A 92 -34.67 8.59 12.98
C MET A 92 -33.87 7.84 11.90
N GLY A 93 -33.07 8.56 11.10
CA GLY A 93 -32.11 8.02 10.15
C GLY A 93 -31.30 9.14 9.52
N ILE A 94 -30.01 8.86 9.26
CA ILE A 94 -29.18 9.67 8.38
C ILE A 94 -29.39 9.10 6.97
N ASP A 95 -29.71 9.95 6.00
CA ASP A 95 -29.78 9.52 4.60
C ASP A 95 -28.35 9.27 4.09
N ILE A 96 -28.02 8.01 3.80
CA ILE A 96 -26.69 7.58 3.39
C ILE A 96 -26.80 7.10 1.95
N THR A 97 -26.03 7.68 1.04
CA THR A 97 -26.07 7.34 -0.41
C THR A 97 -25.77 5.87 -0.71
N HIS A 98 -25.04 5.18 0.17
CA HIS A 98 -24.69 3.77 0.01
C HIS A 98 -24.97 3.00 1.31
N HIS A 99 -25.92 2.09 1.24
CA HIS A 99 -26.25 1.20 2.35
C HIS A 99 -25.45 -0.10 2.26
N HIS A 100 -24.98 -0.60 3.41
CA HIS A 100 -24.34 -1.93 3.56
C HIS A 100 -23.09 -2.19 2.69
N VAL A 101 -22.18 -1.22 2.61
CA VAL A 101 -20.93 -1.38 1.85
C VAL A 101 -20.03 -2.44 2.49
N LYS A 102 -19.95 -3.62 1.86
CA LYS A 102 -19.05 -4.70 2.29
C LYS A 102 -17.65 -4.48 1.70
N LYS A 103 -16.61 -4.67 2.53
CA LYS A 103 -15.22 -4.65 2.06
C LYS A 103 -14.90 -5.95 1.31
N GLY A 104 -14.42 -5.84 0.07
CA GLY A 104 -14.06 -7.00 -0.77
C GLY A 104 -12.71 -7.65 -0.48
N ALA A 105 -11.96 -7.14 0.51
CA ALA A 105 -10.66 -7.68 0.88
C ALA A 105 -10.79 -8.93 1.75
N ARG A 106 -9.87 -9.88 1.57
CA ARG A 106 -9.84 -11.10 2.40
C ARG A 106 -9.24 -10.78 3.76
N THR A 107 -9.91 -11.24 4.82
CA THR A 107 -9.45 -11.14 6.21
C THR A 107 -8.67 -12.37 6.69
N ALA A 108 -8.85 -13.51 6.02
CA ALA A 108 -8.23 -14.79 6.33
C ALA A 108 -7.98 -15.59 5.03
N PRO A 109 -7.07 -16.57 5.03
CA PRO A 109 -6.94 -17.48 3.89
C PRO A 109 -8.21 -18.36 3.79
N LYS A 110 -8.62 -18.69 2.56
CA LYS A 110 -9.70 -19.67 2.33
C LYS A 110 -9.23 -21.13 2.54
N SER A 111 -7.92 -21.35 2.62
CA SER A 111 -7.34 -22.70 2.71
C SER A 111 -7.44 -23.22 4.14
N GLU A 112 -7.72 -24.52 4.28
CA GLU A 112 -7.79 -25.25 5.56
C GLU A 112 -6.46 -25.90 5.97
N ASP A 113 -5.36 -25.58 5.27
CA ASP A 113 -4.01 -26.12 5.55
C ASP A 113 -3.53 -25.65 6.93
N PRO A 114 -3.31 -26.56 7.90
CA PRO A 114 -2.93 -26.19 9.26
C PRO A 114 -1.62 -25.40 9.30
N TYR A 115 -0.64 -25.73 8.45
CA TYR A 115 0.66 -25.04 8.43
C TYR A 115 0.53 -23.59 7.95
N LEU A 116 -0.32 -23.35 6.94
CA LEU A 116 -0.60 -22.00 6.49
C LEU A 116 -1.32 -21.18 7.56
N LEU A 117 -2.25 -21.80 8.30
CA LEU A 117 -2.96 -21.15 9.40
C LEU A 117 -2.03 -20.78 10.56
N LEU A 118 -1.04 -21.62 10.88
CA LEU A 118 -0.01 -21.32 11.88
C LEU A 118 0.86 -20.13 11.44
N LEU A 119 1.32 -20.12 10.18
CA LEU A 119 2.06 -18.97 9.64
C LEU A 119 1.23 -17.68 9.68
N VAL A 120 -0.06 -17.75 9.35
CA VAL A 120 -0.96 -16.59 9.45
C VAL A 120 -1.09 -16.11 10.89
N LYS A 121 -1.22 -17.01 11.89
CA LYS A 121 -1.25 -16.62 13.30
C LYS A 121 0.03 -15.89 13.72
N LEU A 122 1.19 -16.40 13.31
CA LEU A 122 2.50 -15.79 13.57
C LEU A 122 2.59 -14.39 12.94
N TYR A 123 2.32 -14.25 11.64
CA TYR A 123 2.43 -12.95 10.96
C TYR A 123 1.34 -11.97 11.38
N ARG A 124 0.20 -12.45 11.89
CA ARG A 124 -0.84 -11.59 12.49
C ARG A 124 -0.39 -11.05 13.86
N PHE A 125 0.32 -11.85 14.64
CA PHE A 125 0.96 -11.39 15.87
C PHE A 125 2.04 -10.34 15.56
N LEU A 126 2.96 -10.65 14.65
CA LEU A 126 4.03 -9.72 14.25
C LEU A 126 3.47 -8.42 13.67
N ALA A 127 2.53 -8.47 12.73
CA ALA A 127 1.97 -7.27 12.11
C ALA A 127 1.19 -6.36 13.08
N ARG A 128 0.73 -6.90 14.22
CA ARG A 128 0.06 -6.14 15.28
C ARG A 128 1.05 -5.57 16.31
N ARG A 129 2.10 -6.32 16.64
CA ARG A 129 3.06 -5.96 17.70
C ARG A 129 4.29 -5.20 17.19
N THR A 130 4.58 -5.32 15.90
CA THR A 130 5.67 -4.60 15.23
C THR A 130 5.08 -3.55 14.28
N ASP A 131 5.75 -2.40 14.16
CA ASP A 131 5.33 -1.33 13.25
C ASP A 131 5.80 -1.53 11.81
N ALA A 132 6.52 -2.61 11.53
CA ALA A 132 7.05 -2.93 10.21
C ALA A 132 5.91 -3.16 9.18
N SER A 133 5.89 -2.32 8.15
CA SER A 133 4.94 -2.43 7.02
C SER A 133 5.12 -3.75 6.24
N PHE A 134 6.34 -4.29 6.23
CA PHE A 134 6.69 -5.58 5.64
C PHE A 134 5.79 -6.73 6.13
N ASN A 135 5.58 -6.83 7.45
CA ASN A 135 4.78 -7.90 8.05
C ASN A 135 3.30 -7.80 7.65
N LYS A 136 2.76 -6.58 7.57
CA LYS A 136 1.40 -6.31 7.08
C LYS A 136 1.26 -6.78 5.62
N VAL A 137 2.28 -6.55 4.79
CA VAL A 137 2.30 -6.99 3.38
C VAL A 137 2.39 -8.52 3.28
N ILE A 138 3.23 -9.20 4.05
CA ILE A 138 3.30 -10.68 4.05
C ILE A 138 1.97 -11.28 4.48
N LEU A 139 1.39 -10.79 5.58
CA LEU A 139 0.10 -11.27 6.09
C LEU A 139 -0.98 -11.18 5.01
N HIS A 140 -1.11 -10.03 4.34
CA HIS A 140 -2.06 -9.87 3.25
C HIS A 140 -1.77 -10.83 2.08
N ARG A 141 -0.50 -11.11 1.77
CA ARG A 141 -0.10 -12.05 0.71
C ARG A 141 -0.41 -13.51 1.05
N LEU A 142 -0.37 -13.90 2.33
CA LEU A 142 -0.76 -15.25 2.76
C LEU A 142 -2.26 -15.53 2.52
N PHE A 143 -3.12 -14.50 2.55
CA PHE A 143 -4.56 -14.63 2.28
C PHE A 143 -4.89 -14.83 0.79
N LEU A 144 -3.94 -14.55 -0.10
CA LEU A 144 -4.16 -14.57 -1.54
C LEU A 144 -4.42 -15.99 -2.06
N SER A 145 -5.31 -16.08 -3.05
CA SER A 145 -5.55 -17.31 -3.80
C SER A 145 -4.33 -17.72 -4.62
N LYS A 146 -4.28 -18.99 -5.05
CA LYS A 146 -3.20 -19.54 -5.89
C LYS A 146 -2.94 -18.69 -7.15
N MET A 147 -4.00 -18.21 -7.80
CA MET A 147 -3.90 -17.31 -8.96
C MET A 147 -3.09 -16.04 -8.67
N ASN A 148 -3.26 -15.48 -7.48
CA ASN A 148 -2.62 -14.24 -7.06
C ASN A 148 -1.24 -14.47 -6.42
N ARG A 149 -0.90 -15.72 -6.08
CA ARG A 149 0.43 -16.19 -5.66
C ARG A 149 1.12 -16.91 -6.83
N ALA A 150 1.40 -16.14 -7.89
CA ALA A 150 2.07 -16.67 -9.07
C ALA A 150 3.49 -17.18 -8.72
N PRO A 151 3.94 -18.29 -9.32
CA PRO A 151 5.27 -18.83 -9.06
C PRO A 151 6.36 -17.87 -9.54
N LEU A 152 7.54 -17.97 -8.92
CA LEU A 152 8.74 -17.21 -9.27
C LEU A 152 9.86 -18.16 -9.71
N SER A 153 10.43 -17.92 -10.88
CA SER A 153 11.58 -18.68 -11.38
C SER A 153 12.91 -18.13 -10.86
N LEU A 154 13.92 -18.99 -10.72
CA LEU A 154 15.28 -18.57 -10.33
C LEU A 154 15.85 -17.50 -11.27
N SER A 155 15.70 -17.69 -12.59
CA SER A 155 16.11 -16.73 -13.61
C SER A 155 15.51 -15.35 -13.40
N ARG A 156 14.27 -15.29 -12.92
CA ARG A 156 13.60 -14.03 -12.65
C ARG A 156 14.11 -13.41 -11.36
N ILE A 157 14.34 -14.22 -10.33
CA ILE A 157 14.92 -13.72 -9.08
C ILE A 157 16.24 -13.01 -9.41
N VAL A 158 17.17 -13.68 -10.11
CA VAL A 158 18.46 -13.11 -10.52
C VAL A 158 18.31 -11.79 -11.30
N LYS A 159 17.35 -11.73 -12.24
CA LYS A 159 17.09 -10.52 -13.05
C LYS A 159 16.54 -9.35 -12.25
N GLU A 160 15.68 -9.61 -11.27
CA GLU A 160 15.08 -8.54 -10.45
C GLU A 160 16.06 -8.09 -9.35
N THR A 161 17.01 -8.96 -8.99
CA THR A 161 18.03 -8.68 -7.99
C THR A 161 19.30 -8.05 -8.58
N SER A 162 19.52 -8.10 -9.90
CA SER A 162 20.73 -7.54 -10.52
C SER A 162 21.01 -6.06 -10.17
N ASN A 163 19.95 -5.29 -9.91
CA ASN A 163 20.05 -3.85 -9.65
C ASN A 163 20.08 -3.50 -8.16
N THR A 164 20.02 -4.48 -7.26
CA THR A 164 20.04 -4.20 -5.82
C THR A 164 21.45 -4.20 -5.29
N VAL A 165 21.83 -3.12 -4.60
CA VAL A 165 23.10 -3.00 -3.86
C VAL A 165 23.10 -4.02 -2.71
N ASP A 166 24.25 -4.66 -2.44
CA ASP A 166 24.46 -5.63 -1.35
C ASP A 166 23.59 -6.90 -1.41
N LEU A 167 23.64 -7.60 -2.55
CA LEU A 167 22.97 -8.88 -2.75
C LEU A 167 23.24 -9.97 -1.71
N PRO A 168 24.50 -10.28 -1.31
CA PRO A 168 24.76 -11.44 -0.46
C PRO A 168 24.18 -11.29 0.95
N ASN A 169 23.98 -10.05 1.40
CA ASN A 169 23.48 -9.74 2.73
C ASN A 169 21.95 -9.67 2.80
N LYS A 170 21.26 -9.67 1.65
CA LYS A 170 19.82 -9.54 1.59
C LYS A 170 19.12 -10.89 1.42
N ILE A 171 18.00 -11.03 2.14
CA ILE A 171 17.15 -12.22 2.02
C ILE A 171 16.03 -11.94 1.03
N ILE A 172 15.94 -12.76 -0.01
CA ILE A 172 14.89 -12.64 -1.03
C ILE A 172 13.66 -13.37 -0.55
N VAL A 173 12.52 -12.67 -0.48
CA VAL A 173 11.29 -13.22 0.09
C VAL A 173 10.22 -13.37 -0.99
N SER A 174 9.65 -14.56 -1.10
CA SER A 174 8.57 -14.90 -2.02
C SER A 174 7.42 -15.59 -1.30
N VAL A 175 6.25 -14.93 -1.23
CA VAL A 175 5.03 -15.56 -0.71
C VAL A 175 4.34 -16.36 -1.82
N GLY A 176 4.99 -17.44 -2.24
CA GLY A 176 4.58 -18.30 -3.34
C GLY A 176 5.53 -19.50 -3.53
N THR A 177 5.43 -20.15 -4.68
CA THR A 177 6.33 -21.25 -5.06
C THR A 177 7.51 -20.71 -5.85
N VAL A 178 8.72 -21.13 -5.49
CA VAL A 178 9.94 -20.90 -6.27
C VAL A 178 10.21 -22.11 -7.16
N THR A 179 10.38 -21.87 -8.45
CA THR A 179 10.55 -22.89 -9.49
C THR A 179 11.93 -22.79 -10.13
N ASP A 180 12.45 -23.94 -10.58
CA ASP A 180 13.70 -23.98 -11.34
C ASP A 180 13.52 -23.39 -12.75
N ASP A 181 14.63 -22.97 -13.35
CA ASP A 181 14.72 -22.56 -14.75
C ASP A 181 16.06 -23.04 -15.34
N ILE A 182 15.98 -24.07 -16.18
CA ILE A 182 17.12 -24.75 -16.81
C ILE A 182 17.92 -23.79 -17.71
N ARG A 183 17.28 -22.72 -18.22
CA ARG A 183 17.93 -21.74 -19.11
C ARG A 183 18.98 -20.88 -18.42
N LEU A 184 18.93 -20.80 -17.09
CA LEU A 184 19.99 -20.18 -16.30
C LEU A 184 21.01 -21.27 -15.99
N PRO A 185 22.24 -21.23 -16.53
CA PRO A 185 23.23 -22.28 -16.31
C PRO A 185 23.80 -22.24 -14.88
N GLU A 186 24.21 -21.07 -14.43
CA GLU A 186 24.81 -20.86 -13.11
C GLU A 186 23.88 -20.05 -12.22
N VAL A 187 23.68 -20.52 -10.99
CA VAL A 187 22.87 -19.84 -9.99
C VAL A 187 23.81 -19.12 -9.03
N PRO A 188 23.69 -17.81 -8.82
CA PRO A 188 24.50 -17.11 -7.83
C PRO A 188 24.12 -17.57 -6.41
N LYS A 189 25.01 -17.33 -5.45
CA LYS A 189 24.73 -17.58 -4.02
C LYS A 189 23.60 -16.66 -3.55
N LEU A 190 22.44 -17.23 -3.23
CA LEU A 190 21.25 -16.51 -2.81
C LEU A 190 20.65 -17.11 -1.55
N THR A 191 20.17 -16.25 -0.66
CA THR A 191 19.34 -16.65 0.50
C THR A 191 17.89 -16.34 0.18
N ILE A 192 17.07 -17.37 -0.03
CA ILE A 192 15.68 -17.23 -0.48
C ILE A 192 14.74 -17.82 0.57
N ALA A 193 13.75 -17.03 1.00
CA ALA A 193 12.65 -17.47 1.85
C ALA A 193 11.36 -17.60 1.02
N ALA A 194 10.72 -18.77 1.06
CA ALA A 194 9.47 -19.00 0.32
C ALA A 194 8.50 -19.93 1.04
N LEU A 195 7.26 -20.00 0.52
CA LEU A 195 6.28 -20.99 0.99
C LEU A 195 6.64 -22.41 0.54
N ARG A 196 7.06 -22.55 -0.71
CA ARG A 196 7.39 -23.84 -1.32
C ARG A 196 8.53 -23.69 -2.32
N PHE A 197 9.43 -24.68 -2.35
CA PHE A 197 10.45 -24.82 -3.38
C PHE A 197 10.17 -26.07 -4.20
N THR A 198 10.35 -26.00 -5.51
CA THR A 198 10.47 -27.22 -6.32
C THR A 198 11.78 -27.94 -5.99
N ARG A 199 11.82 -29.26 -6.08
CA ARG A 199 13.00 -30.08 -5.78
C ARG A 199 14.26 -29.57 -6.49
N GLY A 200 14.20 -29.43 -7.82
CA GLY A 200 15.33 -28.94 -8.62
C GLY A 200 15.79 -27.53 -8.22
N ALA A 201 14.86 -26.61 -7.93
CA ALA A 201 15.24 -25.27 -7.46
C ALA A 201 15.99 -25.33 -6.12
N LYS A 202 15.51 -26.16 -5.19
CA LYS A 202 16.14 -26.31 -3.87
C LYS A 202 17.55 -26.86 -3.99
N GLU A 203 17.73 -27.93 -4.77
CA GLU A 203 19.05 -28.55 -5.02
C GLU A 203 20.03 -27.55 -5.64
N ARG A 204 19.60 -26.80 -6.65
CA ARG A 204 20.47 -25.82 -7.31
C ARG A 204 20.87 -24.64 -6.42
N ILE A 205 19.97 -24.16 -5.56
CA ILE A 205 20.29 -23.11 -4.58
C ILE A 205 21.33 -23.63 -3.57
N LEU A 206 21.15 -24.85 -3.05
CA LEU A 206 22.08 -25.45 -2.10
C LEU A 206 23.44 -25.72 -2.72
N ASN A 207 23.48 -26.23 -3.97
CA ASN A 207 24.72 -26.48 -4.70
C ASN A 207 25.50 -25.20 -5.01
N ALA A 208 24.80 -24.08 -5.21
CA ALA A 208 25.42 -22.75 -5.34
C ALA A 208 25.93 -22.18 -4.00
N GLY A 209 25.81 -22.92 -2.89
CA GLY A 209 26.16 -22.47 -1.54
C GLY A 209 25.19 -21.44 -0.96
N GLY A 210 23.97 -21.36 -1.51
CA GLY A 210 22.88 -20.53 -1.01
C GLY A 210 22.03 -21.23 0.06
N GLU A 211 21.04 -20.52 0.58
CA GLU A 211 20.16 -21.02 1.63
C GLU A 211 18.68 -20.93 1.19
N ALA A 212 17.94 -22.03 1.40
CA ALA A 212 16.50 -22.09 1.16
C ALA A 212 15.75 -22.10 2.51
N LEU A 213 15.15 -20.96 2.86
CA LEU A 213 14.50 -20.71 4.15
C LEU A 213 12.97 -20.84 4.07
N THR A 214 12.37 -21.20 5.20
CA THR A 214 10.92 -21.09 5.42
C THR A 214 10.55 -19.70 5.97
N LEU A 215 9.26 -19.36 5.92
CA LEU A 215 8.79 -18.04 6.38
C LEU A 215 8.79 -17.88 7.91
N ASP A 216 8.73 -18.97 8.66
CA ASP A 216 8.91 -19.01 10.11
C ASP A 216 10.39 -18.79 10.50
N GLN A 217 11.33 -19.44 9.80
CA GLN A 217 12.77 -19.19 9.96
C GLN A 217 13.13 -17.74 9.63
N LEU A 218 12.52 -17.18 8.58
CA LEU A 218 12.67 -15.76 8.23
C LEU A 218 12.22 -14.85 9.39
N ALA A 219 11.10 -15.17 10.04
CA ALA A 219 10.57 -14.37 11.13
C ALA A 219 11.49 -14.35 12.36
N LEU A 220 12.22 -15.44 12.61
CA LEU A 220 13.23 -15.50 13.67
C LEU A 220 14.46 -14.64 13.34
N ARG A 221 14.94 -14.69 12.08
CA ARG A 221 16.13 -13.92 11.66
C ARG A 221 15.86 -12.43 11.51
N ALA A 222 14.72 -12.07 10.91
CA ALA A 222 14.38 -10.69 10.55
C ALA A 222 12.91 -10.39 10.92
N PRO A 223 12.57 -10.26 12.21
CA PRO A 223 11.19 -10.00 12.65
C PRO A 223 10.64 -8.66 12.15
N THR A 224 11.50 -7.68 11.86
CA THR A 224 11.15 -6.38 11.28
C THR A 224 11.19 -6.37 9.75
N GLY A 225 11.70 -7.43 9.10
CA GLY A 225 11.91 -7.47 7.66
C GLY A 225 13.11 -6.67 7.16
N ALA A 226 14.04 -6.28 8.04
CA ALA A 226 15.28 -5.61 7.65
C ALA A 226 16.09 -6.46 6.65
N ASN A 227 16.74 -5.80 5.68
CA ASN A 227 17.54 -6.44 4.64
C ASN A 227 16.79 -7.51 3.82
N THR A 228 15.48 -7.35 3.62
CA THR A 228 14.70 -8.26 2.77
C THR A 228 14.30 -7.62 1.44
N VAL A 229 14.26 -8.44 0.38
CA VAL A 229 13.74 -8.03 -0.94
C VAL A 229 12.49 -8.85 -1.24
N LEU A 230 11.34 -8.19 -1.21
CA LEU A 230 10.05 -8.85 -1.34
C LEU A 230 9.58 -8.92 -2.80
N LEU A 231 9.81 -10.05 -3.47
CA LEU A 231 9.47 -10.24 -4.88
C LEU A 231 8.03 -10.76 -5.09
N ARG A 232 7.51 -10.59 -6.31
CA ARG A 232 6.22 -11.14 -6.76
C ARG A 232 6.34 -11.79 -8.13
N GLY A 233 5.69 -12.94 -8.29
CA GLY A 233 5.50 -13.55 -9.61
C GLY A 233 4.63 -12.73 -10.53
N LYS A 234 4.84 -12.87 -11.85
CA LYS A 234 4.00 -12.21 -12.87
C LYS A 234 2.63 -12.88 -12.97
N LYS A 235 1.64 -12.19 -12.41
CA LYS A 235 0.23 -12.62 -12.41
C LYS A 235 -0.41 -12.58 -13.80
N THR A 236 0.11 -11.72 -14.68
CA THR A 236 -0.48 -11.46 -16.01
C THR A 236 -0.19 -12.54 -17.04
N ALA A 237 0.78 -13.43 -16.81
CA ALA A 237 1.25 -14.41 -17.79
C ALA A 237 0.27 -15.57 -18.08
N ARG A 238 -0.84 -15.69 -17.33
CA ARG A 238 -1.83 -16.76 -17.50
C ARG A 238 -2.58 -16.65 -18.81
N GLU A 239 -2.95 -17.80 -19.39
CA GLU A 239 -3.72 -17.86 -20.63
C GLU A 239 -5.07 -17.13 -20.54
N ALA A 240 -5.78 -17.27 -19.42
CA ALA A 240 -7.04 -16.58 -19.18
C ALA A 240 -6.96 -15.06 -19.42
N ASN A 241 -5.85 -14.43 -19.04
CA ASN A 241 -5.67 -12.98 -19.18
C ASN A 241 -5.51 -12.54 -20.64
N LYS A 242 -5.16 -13.46 -21.56
CA LYS A 242 -5.06 -13.16 -23.00
C LYS A 242 -6.43 -12.95 -23.65
N HIS A 243 -7.49 -13.49 -23.04
CA HIS A 243 -8.86 -13.44 -23.54
C HIS A 243 -9.65 -12.27 -22.97
N PHE A 244 -9.30 -11.78 -21.77
CA PHE A 244 -10.04 -10.70 -21.12
C PHE A 244 -10.01 -9.39 -21.93
N GLY A 245 -11.15 -8.71 -21.94
CA GLY A 245 -11.33 -7.46 -22.68
C GLY A 245 -11.39 -7.64 -24.20
N MET A 246 -11.92 -8.78 -24.66
CA MET A 246 -12.12 -9.06 -26.09
C MET A 246 -12.93 -7.95 -26.75
N GLY A 247 -12.49 -7.52 -27.93
CA GLY A 247 -13.15 -6.48 -28.71
C GLY A 247 -12.33 -6.07 -29.93
N PRO A 248 -12.90 -5.25 -30.82
CA PRO A 248 -12.21 -4.82 -32.03
C PRO A 248 -10.96 -4.00 -31.72
N HIS A 249 -9.87 -4.23 -32.46
CA HIS A 249 -8.57 -3.58 -32.28
C HIS A 249 -7.89 -3.80 -30.90
N LYS A 250 -8.37 -4.73 -30.06
CA LYS A 250 -7.82 -4.96 -28.71
C LYS A 250 -6.74 -6.05 -28.63
N HIS A 251 -6.35 -6.64 -29.77
CA HIS A 251 -5.36 -7.73 -29.87
C HIS A 251 -5.53 -8.85 -28.84
N LYS A 252 -6.79 -9.20 -28.53
CA LYS A 252 -7.11 -10.28 -27.58
C LYS A 252 -7.29 -11.60 -28.30
N LYS A 253 -6.89 -12.68 -27.62
CA LYS A 253 -7.01 -14.04 -28.15
C LYS A 253 -8.49 -14.45 -28.13
N PRO A 254 -9.08 -14.94 -29.24
CA PRO A 254 -10.43 -15.49 -29.23
C PRO A 254 -10.53 -16.81 -28.45
N TYR A 255 -11.73 -17.12 -27.97
CA TYR A 255 -12.04 -18.43 -27.38
C TYR A 255 -12.38 -19.42 -28.49
N THR A 256 -11.37 -20.11 -29.01
CA THR A 256 -11.53 -21.16 -30.02
C THR A 256 -11.06 -22.49 -29.46
N ILE A 257 -11.84 -23.55 -29.66
CA ILE A 257 -11.49 -24.92 -29.26
C ILE A 257 -10.31 -25.43 -30.11
N SER A 258 -10.41 -25.28 -31.44
CA SER A 258 -9.37 -25.69 -32.39
C SER A 258 -8.72 -24.48 -33.06
N LYS A 259 -7.46 -24.63 -33.49
CA LYS A 259 -6.70 -23.61 -34.21
C LYS A 259 -6.40 -24.10 -35.62
N GLY A 260 -6.63 -23.26 -36.63
CA GLY A 260 -6.37 -23.59 -38.03
C GLY A 260 -7.04 -22.62 -39.01
N ARG A 261 -6.77 -22.78 -40.31
CA ARG A 261 -7.27 -21.88 -41.37
C ARG A 261 -8.79 -21.75 -41.41
N LYS A 262 -9.51 -22.82 -41.04
CA LYS A 262 -10.98 -22.88 -41.06
C LYS A 262 -11.64 -22.30 -39.80
N PHE A 263 -10.88 -21.99 -38.74
CA PHE A 263 -11.43 -21.55 -37.46
C PHE A 263 -11.19 -20.06 -37.22
N GLU A 264 -12.25 -19.25 -37.31
CA GLU A 264 -12.26 -17.80 -37.03
C GLU A 264 -11.19 -16.95 -37.76
N GLN A 265 -10.77 -17.36 -38.96
CA GLN A 265 -9.84 -16.60 -39.83
C GLN A 265 -10.51 -16.04 -41.11
N GLY A 266 -11.84 -16.09 -41.17
CA GLY A 266 -12.65 -15.71 -42.34
C GLY A 266 -12.95 -14.22 -42.42
N ARG A 267 -14.23 -13.86 -42.30
CA ARG A 267 -14.72 -12.48 -42.28
C ARG A 267 -14.22 -11.76 -41.03
N GLY A 268 -13.85 -10.48 -41.14
CA GLY A 268 -13.45 -9.66 -39.99
C GLY A 268 -11.97 -9.77 -39.58
N ARG A 269 -11.20 -10.74 -40.10
CA ARG A 269 -9.75 -10.87 -39.81
C ARG A 269 -8.83 -10.38 -40.93
N ARG A 270 -9.36 -10.21 -42.14
CA ARG A 270 -8.59 -9.85 -43.34
C ARG A 270 -9.39 -8.94 -44.24
N LYS A 271 -8.69 -8.00 -44.91
CA LYS A 271 -9.31 -6.99 -45.79
C LYS A 271 -10.10 -7.61 -46.94
N SER A 272 -9.68 -8.77 -47.44
CA SER A 272 -10.32 -9.47 -48.57
C SER A 272 -11.70 -10.09 -48.26
N LYS A 273 -12.12 -10.12 -46.99
CA LYS A 273 -13.42 -10.69 -46.59
C LYS A 273 -14.19 -9.70 -45.71
N GLY A 274 -14.77 -8.69 -46.36
CA GLY A 274 -15.65 -7.68 -45.76
C GLY A 274 -14.88 -6.54 -45.08
N PHE A 275 -14.32 -6.79 -43.90
CA PHE A 275 -13.59 -5.79 -43.12
C PHE A 275 -12.48 -6.45 -42.29
N LYS A 276 -11.56 -5.64 -41.75
CA LYS A 276 -10.43 -6.10 -40.94
C LYS A 276 -10.46 -5.43 -39.56
N VAL A 277 -10.50 -6.26 -38.52
CA VAL A 277 -10.42 -5.90 -37.10
C VAL A 277 -9.00 -6.06 -36.59
#